data_AF-A0A2T2VS62-F1
#
_entry.id   AF-A0A2T2VS62-F1
#
_cell.length_a   1.000
_cell.length_b   1.000
_cell.length_c   1.000
_cell.angle_alpha   90.00
_cell.angle_beta   90.00
_cell.angle_gamma   90.00
#
_symmetry.space_group_name_H-M   'P 1'
#
loop_
_entity.id
_entity.type
_entity.pdbx_description
1 polymer ?
#
loop_
_entity_poly.entity_id
_entity_poly.type
_entity_poly.pdbx_seq_one_letter_code
_entity_poly.pdbx_strand_id
1 'polypeptide(L)'
;MSCKKSPVDTPDKDLLVYCTLIFVTESVTVSGTVLDDFYSLRLSTGDTLRLEDYNSEDQYYPILDDSSIPQTKDIEERIDFVALRGDQILKTPYTFTSDGCHIVKTSGLEVINF
;
A
#
# COMPACT_ATOMS: atom_id res chain seq x y z
N MET A 1 -36.16 32.39 -10.07
CA MET A 1 -35.70 31.35 -9.12
C MET A 1 -34.25 31.64 -8.80
N SER A 2 -33.93 31.91 -7.54
CA SER A 2 -32.59 32.29 -7.08
C SER A 2 -31.99 31.12 -6.30
N CYS A 3 -30.96 30.48 -6.84
CA CYS A 3 -30.23 29.42 -6.15
C CYS A 3 -29.38 30.05 -5.04
N LYS A 4 -29.77 29.86 -3.78
CA LYS A 4 -28.89 30.12 -2.64
C LYS A 4 -27.78 29.07 -2.65
N LYS A 5 -26.53 29.50 -2.79
CA LYS A 5 -25.37 28.63 -2.52
C LYS A 5 -25.37 28.33 -1.02
N SER A 6 -25.48 27.06 -0.66
CA SER A 6 -25.15 26.60 0.70
C SER A 6 -23.69 26.96 0.99
N PRO A 7 -23.36 27.36 2.24
CA PRO A 7 -21.98 27.53 2.62
C PRO A 7 -21.28 26.17 2.44
N VAL A 8 -20.17 26.20 1.70
CA VAL A 8 -19.22 25.09 1.63
C VAL A 8 -18.78 24.82 3.06
N ASP A 9 -19.06 23.62 3.57
CA ASP A 9 -18.41 23.10 4.76
C ASP A 9 -16.91 23.23 4.53
N THR A 10 -16.29 24.18 5.23
CA THR A 10 -14.84 24.28 5.32
C THR A 10 -14.34 22.94 5.83
N PRO A 11 -13.40 22.27 5.13
CA PRO A 11 -12.82 21.05 5.66
C PRO A 11 -12.20 21.37 7.02
N ASP A 12 -12.60 20.57 7.99
CA ASP A 12 -12.23 20.69 9.39
C ASP A 12 -10.71 20.73 9.51
N LYS A 13 -10.15 21.91 9.77
CA LYS A 13 -8.70 22.13 9.85
C LYS A 13 -8.06 21.34 10.98
N ASP A 14 -8.85 20.83 11.91
CA ASP A 14 -8.40 20.05 13.05
C ASP A 14 -8.11 18.58 12.72
N LEU A 15 -8.62 18.05 11.60
CA LEU A 15 -8.31 16.68 11.14
C LEU A 15 -6.94 16.57 10.46
N LEU A 16 -6.42 17.68 9.93
CA LEU A 16 -5.09 17.77 9.29
C LEU A 16 -3.93 17.81 10.30
N VAL A 17 -4.20 17.89 11.61
CA VAL A 17 -3.18 18.20 12.63
C VAL A 17 -2.39 16.97 13.09
N TYR A 18 -2.82 15.75 12.76
CA TYR A 18 -2.16 14.50 13.23
C TYR A 18 -1.41 13.73 12.15
N CYS A 19 -1.59 14.05 10.87
CA CYS A 19 -0.81 13.41 9.81
C CYS A 19 0.56 14.07 9.73
N THR A 20 1.61 13.31 10.02
CA THR A 20 2.98 13.81 9.81
C THR A 20 3.28 13.90 8.32
N LEU A 21 4.19 14.77 7.90
CA LEU A 21 4.58 14.91 6.49
C LEU A 21 5.41 13.73 5.95
N ILE A 22 5.47 12.62 6.69
CA ILE A 22 6.16 11.42 6.24
C ILE A 22 5.30 10.70 5.20
N PHE A 23 5.96 10.04 4.26
CA PHE A 23 5.31 9.16 3.30
C PHE A 23 5.76 7.74 3.63
N VAL A 24 4.81 6.85 3.91
CA VAL A 24 5.09 5.47 4.30
C VAL A 24 4.94 4.56 3.09
N THR A 25 5.96 3.71 2.91
CA THR A 25 5.95 2.59 1.97
C THR A 25 6.26 1.33 2.76
N GLU A 26 5.36 0.35 2.69
CA GLU A 26 5.55 -0.97 3.27
C GLU A 26 6.17 -1.89 2.23
N SER A 27 7.26 -2.54 2.60
CA SER A 27 8.07 -3.40 1.74
C SER A 27 8.29 -4.76 2.38
N VAL A 28 8.68 -5.75 1.56
CA VAL A 28 9.12 -7.07 2.03
C VAL A 28 10.53 -7.36 1.54
N THR A 29 11.33 -7.99 2.41
CA THR A 29 12.61 -8.56 2.01
C THR A 29 12.38 -9.92 1.36
N VAL A 30 12.89 -10.15 0.16
CA VAL A 30 12.87 -11.47 -0.48
C VAL A 30 14.29 -12.04 -0.50
N SER A 31 14.53 -13.05 0.32
CA SER A 31 15.85 -13.69 0.40
C SER A 31 16.13 -14.51 -0.86
N GLY A 32 17.41 -14.69 -1.18
CA GLY A 32 17.84 -15.45 -2.36
C GLY A 32 18.36 -14.56 -3.47
N THR A 33 17.97 -14.82 -4.71
CA THR A 33 18.32 -13.98 -5.86
C THR A 33 17.29 -12.89 -6.07
N VAL A 34 17.66 -11.85 -6.82
CA VAL A 34 16.71 -10.82 -7.26
C VAL A 34 15.54 -11.47 -8.01
N LEU A 35 14.36 -10.87 -7.89
CA LEU A 35 13.17 -11.29 -8.62
C LEU A 35 13.27 -10.86 -10.08
N ASP A 36 12.65 -11.63 -10.97
CA ASP A 36 12.52 -11.24 -12.37
C ASP A 36 11.43 -10.19 -12.55
N ASP A 37 10.33 -10.34 -11.79
CA ASP A 37 9.23 -9.38 -11.72
C ASP A 37 8.49 -9.53 -10.38
N PHE A 38 7.75 -8.50 -10.00
CA PHE A 38 6.79 -8.56 -8.92
C PHE A 38 5.70 -7.51 -9.09
N TYR A 39 4.58 -7.73 -8.40
CA TYR A 39 3.52 -6.74 -8.28
C TYR A 39 2.67 -7.06 -7.05
N SER A 40 1.91 -6.06 -6.61
CA SER A 40 0.89 -6.24 -5.58
C SER A 40 -0.47 -6.38 -6.24
N LEU A 41 -1.24 -7.41 -5.88
CA LEU A 41 -2.59 -7.63 -6.36
C LEU A 41 -3.59 -7.24 -5.29
N ARG A 42 -4.40 -6.22 -5.56
CA ARG A 42 -5.51 -5.82 -4.69
C ARG A 42 -6.65 -6.82 -4.82
N LEU A 43 -6.99 -7.51 -3.73
CA LEU A 43 -8.01 -8.57 -3.78
C LEU A 43 -9.44 -8.02 -3.86
N SER A 44 -9.66 -6.79 -3.40
CA SER A 44 -10.98 -6.14 -3.43
C SER A 44 -11.42 -5.76 -4.85
N THR A 45 -10.49 -5.34 -5.72
CA THR A 45 -10.79 -4.87 -7.08
C THR A 45 -10.20 -5.75 -8.18
N GLY A 46 -9.16 -6.53 -7.88
CA GLY A 46 -8.36 -7.25 -8.89
C GLY A 46 -7.28 -6.39 -9.55
N ASP A 47 -7.09 -5.14 -9.12
CA ASP A 47 -6.08 -4.26 -9.69
C ASP A 47 -4.67 -4.67 -9.31
N THR A 48 -3.75 -4.52 -10.24
CA THR A 48 -2.31 -4.67 -10.00
C THR A 48 -1.68 -3.33 -9.69
N LEU A 49 -0.94 -3.27 -8.59
CA LEU A 49 -0.16 -2.11 -8.15
C LEU A 49 1.32 -2.38 -8.42
N ARG A 50 2.00 -1.40 -9.02
CA ARG A 50 3.44 -1.43 -9.31
C ARG A 50 4.05 -0.14 -8.77
N LEU A 51 4.96 -0.29 -7.81
CA LEU A 51 5.67 0.82 -7.19
C LEU A 51 7.09 0.81 -7.76
N GLU A 52 7.49 1.92 -8.39
CA GLU A 52 8.69 1.99 -9.23
C GLU A 52 9.94 2.51 -8.49
N ASP A 53 9.75 3.16 -7.33
CA ASP A 53 10.85 3.73 -6.54
C ASP A 53 11.38 2.71 -5.52
N TYR A 54 12.16 1.75 -5.99
CA TYR A 54 12.85 0.75 -5.15
C TYR A 54 14.17 0.32 -5.76
N ASN A 55 15.09 -0.15 -4.92
CA ASN A 55 16.35 -0.75 -5.35
C ASN A 55 16.27 -2.27 -5.23
N SER A 56 16.21 -2.97 -6.36
CA SER A 56 16.17 -4.44 -6.39
C SER A 56 17.43 -5.10 -5.80
N GLU A 57 18.58 -4.42 -5.82
CA GLU A 57 19.83 -4.95 -5.27
C GLU A 57 19.77 -5.10 -3.75
N ASP A 58 18.97 -4.26 -3.08
CA ASP A 58 18.76 -4.32 -1.64
C ASP A 58 17.76 -5.43 -1.24
N GLN A 59 17.14 -6.10 -2.23
CA GLN A 59 16.14 -7.15 -2.05
C GLN A 59 14.89 -6.72 -1.24
N TYR A 60 14.65 -5.42 -1.14
CA TYR A 60 13.43 -4.85 -0.58
C TYR A 60 12.46 -4.49 -1.71
N TYR A 61 11.30 -5.11 -1.69
CA TYR A 61 10.28 -4.94 -2.71
C TYR A 61 9.05 -4.26 -2.12
N PRO A 62 8.63 -3.12 -2.67
CA PRO A 62 7.51 -2.36 -2.14
C PRO A 62 6.19 -3.09 -2.43
N ILE A 63 5.35 -3.20 -1.40
CA ILE A 63 4.04 -3.85 -1.48
C ILE A 63 2.96 -2.79 -1.67
N LEU A 64 2.99 -1.76 -0.84
CA LEU A 64 1.95 -0.75 -0.77
C LEU A 64 2.51 0.55 -0.19
N ASP A 65 1.91 1.67 -0.55
CA ASP A 65 2.25 2.98 0.00
C ASP A 65 1.02 3.81 0.37
N ASP A 66 1.25 4.96 0.99
CA ASP A 66 0.21 5.91 1.40
C ASP A 66 -0.64 6.44 0.23
N SER A 67 -0.14 6.39 -1.01
CA SER A 67 -0.89 6.81 -2.20
C SER A 67 -1.93 5.78 -2.63
N SER A 68 -1.78 4.54 -2.17
CA SER A 68 -2.53 3.40 -2.68
C SER A 68 -3.89 3.22 -2.00
N ILE A 69 -4.05 3.53 -0.71
CA ILE A 69 -5.32 3.36 0.02
C ILE A 69 -5.96 4.74 0.27
N PRO A 70 -7.29 4.89 0.10
CA PRO A 70 -8.00 6.05 0.62
C PRO A 70 -7.71 6.25 2.11
N GLN A 71 -7.34 7.46 2.52
CA GLN A 71 -6.99 7.82 3.90
C GLN A 71 -8.21 7.88 4.84
N THR A 72 -8.99 6.81 4.85
CA THR A 72 -10.18 6.65 5.68
C THR A 72 -9.86 5.60 6.73
N LYS A 73 -10.11 5.93 8.00
CA LYS A 73 -9.88 5.01 9.11
C LYS A 73 -10.68 3.71 8.95
N ASP A 74 -10.09 2.62 9.43
CA ASP A 74 -10.71 1.29 9.56
C ASP A 74 -11.08 0.59 8.24
N ILE A 75 -10.46 0.97 7.11
CA ILE A 75 -10.53 0.18 5.89
C ILE A 75 -9.56 -0.99 6.00
N GLU A 76 -10.07 -2.22 5.92
CA GLU A 76 -9.23 -3.40 5.72
C GLU A 76 -8.92 -3.58 4.22
N GLU A 77 -7.64 -3.51 3.86
CA GLU A 77 -7.16 -3.79 2.51
C GLU A 77 -6.37 -5.10 2.49
N ARG A 78 -6.69 -5.97 1.53
CA ARG A 78 -6.02 -7.27 1.36
C ARG A 78 -5.25 -7.27 0.05
N ILE A 79 -3.96 -7.53 0.16
CA ILE A 79 -3.02 -7.52 -0.96
C ILE A 79 -2.34 -8.88 -1.03
N ASP A 80 -2.25 -9.45 -2.22
CA ASP A 80 -1.29 -10.52 -2.48
C ASP A 80 -0.04 -9.91 -3.11
N PHE A 81 1.11 -10.00 -2.45
CA PHE A 81 2.40 -9.73 -3.08
C PHE A 81 2.76 -10.91 -3.97
N VAL A 82 2.92 -10.67 -5.26
CA VAL A 82 3.22 -11.70 -6.25
C VAL A 82 4.65 -11.54 -6.71
N ALA A 83 5.49 -12.53 -6.41
CA ALA A 83 6.88 -12.61 -6.82
C ALA A 83 7.06 -13.61 -7.96
N LEU A 84 7.87 -13.25 -8.96
CA LEU A 84 8.18 -14.09 -10.12
C LEU A 84 9.68 -14.34 -10.20
N ARG A 85 10.04 -15.61 -10.43
CA ARG A 85 11.42 -16.04 -10.69
C ARG A 85 11.44 -17.27 -11.59
N GLY A 86 11.93 -17.11 -12.82
CA GLY A 86 11.78 -18.07 -13.90
C GLY A 86 10.30 -18.40 -14.14
N ASP A 87 9.97 -19.68 -14.14
CA ASP A 87 8.59 -20.17 -14.29
C ASP A 87 7.83 -20.26 -12.95
N GLN A 88 8.45 -19.83 -11.85
CA GLN A 88 7.86 -19.90 -10.51
C GLN A 88 7.13 -18.60 -10.17
N ILE A 89 5.98 -18.75 -9.52
CA ILE A 89 5.18 -17.64 -9.00
C ILE A 89 4.88 -17.95 -7.53
N LEU A 90 5.21 -17.01 -6.65
CA LEU A 90 4.85 -17.05 -5.24
C LEU A 90 3.88 -15.92 -4.93
N LYS A 91 2.75 -16.25 -4.29
CA LYS A 91 1.80 -15.27 -3.77
C LYS A 91 1.88 -15.28 -2.25
N THR A 92 2.16 -14.12 -1.67
CA THR A 92 2.23 -13.95 -0.21
C THR A 92 1.17 -12.96 0.22
N PRO A 93 0.23 -13.34 1.11
CA PRO A 93 -0.85 -12.47 1.53
C PRO A 93 -0.39 -11.45 2.58
N TYR A 94 -0.91 -10.24 2.44
CA TYR A 94 -0.73 -9.12 3.37
C TYR A 94 -2.08 -8.49 3.69
N THR A 95 -2.19 -7.92 4.88
CA THR A 95 -3.35 -7.15 5.31
C THR A 95 -2.89 -5.82 5.85
N PHE A 96 -3.55 -4.76 5.37
CA PHE A 96 -3.28 -3.38 5.75
C PHE A 96 -4.55 -2.75 6.27
N THR A 97 -4.38 -1.77 7.15
CA THR A 97 -5.39 -0.78 7.51
C THR A 97 -4.84 0.62 7.30
N SER A 98 -5.65 1.65 7.54
CA SER A 98 -5.21 3.04 7.62
C SER A 98 -5.53 3.60 8.99
N ASP A 99 -4.58 4.30 9.59
CA ASP A 99 -4.80 5.08 10.82
C ASP A 99 -5.46 6.44 10.55
N GLY A 100 -5.90 6.68 9.30
CA GLY A 100 -6.43 7.94 8.80
C GLY A 100 -5.38 8.89 8.21
N CYS A 101 -4.10 8.53 8.27
CA CYS A 101 -2.99 9.30 7.72
C CYS A 101 -1.99 8.45 6.93
N HIS A 102 -1.68 7.26 7.46
CA HIS A 102 -0.70 6.34 6.90
C HIS A 102 -1.26 4.93 6.79
N ILE A 103 -0.70 4.15 5.88
CA ILE A 103 -0.93 2.71 5.84
C ILE A 103 -0.30 2.05 7.07
N VAL A 104 -0.97 1.01 7.58
CA VAL A 104 -0.50 0.21 8.72
C VAL A 104 -0.63 -1.26 8.37
N LYS A 105 0.50 -1.97 8.32
CA LYS A 105 0.51 -3.42 8.11
C LYS A 105 0.00 -4.13 9.37
N THR A 106 -1.10 -4.87 9.24
CA THR A 106 -1.69 -5.66 10.33
C THR A 106 -1.31 -7.13 10.27
N SER A 107 -0.97 -7.63 9.08
CA SER A 107 -0.51 -9.00 8.86
C SER A 107 0.36 -9.09 7.60
N GLY A 108 1.35 -9.98 7.64
CA GLY A 108 2.25 -10.26 6.52
C GLY A 108 3.64 -10.70 6.99
N LEU A 109 4.43 -11.26 6.07
CA LEU A 109 5.82 -11.61 6.36
C LEU A 109 6.74 -10.42 6.13
N GLU A 110 7.71 -10.22 7.03
CA GLU A 110 8.80 -9.26 6.80
C GLU A 110 9.83 -9.81 5.82
N VAL A 111 10.02 -11.14 5.83
CA VAL A 111 10.96 -11.85 4.97
C VAL A 111 10.29 -13.03 4.29
N ILE A 112 10.36 -13.08 2.96
CA ILE A 112 9.94 -14.21 2.14
C ILE A 112 11.19 -14.97 1.70
N ASN A 113 11.16 -16.31 1.84
CA ASN A 113 12.14 -17.18 1.20
C ASN A 113 11.55 -17.68 -0.11
N PHE A 114 12.05 -17.16 -1.23
CA PHE A 114 11.65 -17.56 -2.57
C PHE A 114 12.88 -17.79 -3.40
#